data_AF-X0WEW4-F1
#
_entry.id   AF-X0WEW4-F1
#
_cell.length_a   1.000
_cell.length_b   1.000
_cell.length_c   1.000
_cell.angle_alpha   90.00
_cell.angle_beta   90.00
_cell.angle_gamma   90.00
#
_symmetry.space_group_name_H-M   'P 1'
#
loop_
_entity.id
_entity.type
_entity.pdbx_description
1 polymer ?
#
loop_
_entity_poly.entity_id
_entity_poly.type
_entity_poly.pdbx_seq_one_letter_code
_entity_poly.pdbx_strand_id
1 'polypeptide(L)' 'MSKARKTAREKLEVGREPEVVDDPRGRGRMLIPRPLDIDGLIRRIPRGKLATMEQIRERLAAD' A
#
# COMPACT_ATOMS: atom_id res chain seq x y z
N MET A 1 -18.74 -24.53 -11.33
CA MET A 1 -17.27 -24.50 -11.55
C MET A 1 -16.64 -23.64 -10.47
N SER A 2 -15.60 -24.11 -9.77
CA SER A 2 -14.88 -23.31 -8.78
C SER A 2 -14.08 -22.20 -9.48
N LYS A 3 -14.08 -20.99 -8.91
CA LYS A 3 -13.25 -19.89 -9.43
C LYS A 3 -11.77 -20.26 -9.30
N ALA A 4 -10.99 -20.01 -10.36
CA ALA A 4 -9.54 -20.13 -10.31
C ALA A 4 -8.97 -19.21 -9.21
N ARG A 5 -7.90 -19.66 -8.55
CA ARG A 5 -7.20 -18.84 -7.54
C ARG A 5 -6.51 -17.68 -8.25
N LYS A 6 -6.67 -16.47 -7.70
CA LYS A 6 -5.96 -15.29 -8.17
C LYS A 6 -4.45 -15.41 -7.95
N THR A 7 -3.69 -15.03 -8.95
CA THR A 7 -2.24 -14.82 -8.90
C THR A 7 -1.87 -13.66 -7.98
N ALA A 8 -0.58 -13.55 -7.63
CA ALA A 8 -0.09 -12.41 -6.84
C ALA A 8 -0.30 -11.08 -7.59
N ARG A 9 -0.10 -11.05 -8.91
CA ARG A 9 -0.26 -9.85 -9.73
C ARG A 9 -1.71 -9.37 -9.76
N GLU A 10 -2.65 -10.28 -9.97
CA GLU A 10 -4.08 -9.99 -9.96
C GLU A 10 -4.59 -9.46 -8.61
N LYS A 11 -3.89 -9.76 -7.51
CA LYS A 11 -4.20 -9.19 -6.18
C LYS A 11 -3.68 -7.76 -6.02
N LEU A 12 -2.61 -7.38 -6.72
CA LEU A 12 -2.09 -6.02 -6.70
C LEU A 12 -2.91 -5.10 -7.62
N GLU A 13 -3.36 -5.62 -8.76
CA GLU A 13 -4.11 -4.89 -9.79
C GLU A 13 -5.62 -4.82 -9.51
N VAL A 14 -6.06 -4.88 -8.25
CA VAL A 14 -7.48 -4.93 -7.86
C VAL A 14 -8.26 -3.65 -8.24
N GLY A 15 -7.64 -2.67 -8.89
CA GLY A 15 -8.31 -1.46 -9.41
C GLY A 15 -8.91 -0.59 -8.30
N ARG A 16 -8.45 -0.77 -7.07
CA ARG A 16 -8.84 0.07 -5.95
C ARG A 16 -8.14 1.41 -6.08
N GLU A 17 -8.88 2.50 -5.95
CA GLU A 17 -8.35 3.85 -5.86
C GLU A 17 -7.88 4.18 -4.43
N PRO A 18 -6.88 5.05 -4.27
CA PRO A 18 -6.45 5.48 -2.94
C PRO A 18 -7.55 6.31 -2.29
N GLU A 19 -7.70 6.17 -0.98
CA GLU A 19 -8.79 6.81 -0.23
C GLU A 19 -8.25 7.41 1.06
N VAL A 20 -8.73 8.59 1.42
CA VAL A 20 -8.44 9.22 2.72
C VAL A 20 -9.67 9.06 3.61
N VAL A 21 -9.50 8.36 4.73
CA VAL A 21 -10.58 8.07 5.69
C VAL A 21 -10.24 8.65 7.05
N ASP A 22 -11.22 8.71 7.96
CA ASP A 22 -10.94 9.01 9.36
C ASP A 22 -10.20 7.84 10.03
N ASP A 23 -9.17 8.15 10.82
CA ASP A 23 -8.43 7.13 11.56
C ASP A 23 -9.34 6.56 12.65
N PRO A 24 -9.61 5.23 12.66
CA PRO A 24 -10.44 4.60 13.69
C PRO A 24 -9.91 4.78 15.12
N ARG A 25 -8.66 5.21 15.29
CA ARG A 25 -8.02 5.53 16.57
C ARG A 25 -8.12 7.01 16.96
N GLY A 26 -8.84 7.84 16.19
CA GLY A 26 -9.10 9.24 16.51
C GLY A 26 -7.88 10.17 16.33
N ARG A 27 -6.89 9.78 15.52
CA ARG A 27 -5.65 10.57 15.30
C ARG A 27 -5.74 11.54 14.12
N GLY A 28 -6.94 11.78 13.59
CA GLY A 28 -7.18 12.59 12.40
C GLY A 28 -7.52 11.73 11.17
N ARG A 29 -6.95 12.06 10.02
CA ARG A 29 -7.19 11.35 8.74
C ARG A 29 -6.06 10.36 8.43
N MET A 30 -6.39 9.30 7.72
CA MET A 30 -5.50 8.21 7.33
C MET A 30 -5.63 7.90 5.84
N LEU A 31 -4.50 7.76 5.14
CA LEU A 31 -4.43 7.29 3.76
C LEU A 31 -4.53 5.76 3.70
N ILE A 32 -5.44 5.26 2.88
CA ILE A 32 -5.47 3.89 2.40
C ILE A 32 -4.87 3.89 0.97
N PRO A 33 -3.60 3.51 0.80
CA PRO A 33 -2.94 3.54 -0.51
C PRO A 33 -3.40 2.36 -1.38
N ARG A 34 -3.14 2.44 -2.69
CA ARG A 34 -3.31 1.29 -3.57
C ARG A 34 -2.18 0.28 -3.32
N PRO A 35 -2.42 -1.03 -3.55
CA PRO A 35 -1.35 -2.03 -3.47
C PRO A 35 -0.15 -1.71 -4.36
N LEU A 36 -0.38 -1.09 -5.52
CA LEU A 36 0.67 -0.68 -6.46
C LEU A 36 1.50 0.51 -5.97
N ASP A 37 0.96 1.40 -5.15
CA ASP A 37 1.71 2.53 -4.58
C ASP A 37 2.76 1.99 -3.59
N ILE A 38 2.38 1.00 -2.78
CA ILE A 38 3.29 0.28 -1.88
C ILE A 38 4.34 -0.52 -2.68
N ASP A 39 3.93 -1.29 -3.69
CA ASP A 39 4.86 -2.05 -4.56
C ASP A 39 5.90 -1.12 -5.21
N GLY A 40 5.45 0.01 -5.73
CA GLY A 40 6.31 1.02 -6.34
C GLY A 40 7.31 1.64 -5.36
N LEU A 41 6.96 1.77 -4.08
CA LEU A 41 7.88 2.23 -3.05
C LEU A 41 8.90 1.14 -2.68
N ILE A 42 8.43 -0.10 -2.47
CA ILE A 42 9.29 -1.23 -2.09
C ILE A 42 10.37 -1.47 -3.15
N ARG A 43 10.03 -1.38 -4.44
CA ARG A 43 10.99 -1.55 -5.55
C ARG A 43 12.13 -0.53 -5.55
N ARG A 44 11.95 0.64 -4.91
CA ARG A 44 12.99 1.68 -4.80
C ARG A 44 13.94 1.44 -3.63
N ILE A 45 13.63 0.51 -2.73
CA ILE A 45 14.48 0.22 -1.56
C ILE A 45 15.77 -0.45 -2.06
N PRO A 46 16.95 0.14 -1.83
CA PRO A 46 18.20 -0.45 -2.26
C PRO A 46 18.47 -1.79 -1.60
N ARG A 47 19.15 -2.69 -2.31
CA ARG A 47 19.54 -3.99 -1.76
C ARG A 47 20.37 -3.81 -0.47
N GLY A 48 20.06 -4.60 0.56
CA GLY A 48 20.72 -4.52 1.86
C GLY A 48 20.25 -3.35 2.74
N LYS A 49 19.22 -2.61 2.31
CA LYS A 49 18.54 -1.62 3.14
C LYS A 49 17.16 -2.13 3.55
N LEU A 50 16.69 -1.63 4.68
CA LEU A 50 15.38 -1.92 5.26
C LEU A 50 14.57 -0.63 5.30
N ALA A 51 13.33 -0.68 4.83
CA ALA A 51 12.33 0.34 5.14
C ALA A 51 11.36 -0.23 6.17
N THR A 52 11.00 0.58 7.17
CA THR A 52 10.02 0.20 8.19
C THR A 52 8.61 0.56 7.74
N MET A 53 7.61 -0.05 8.38
CA MET A 53 6.20 0.30 8.14
C MET A 53 5.88 1.77 8.49
N GLU A 54 6.64 2.37 9.40
CA GLU A 54 6.51 3.80 9.74
C GLU A 54 7.03 4.67 8.59
N GLN A 55 8.25 4.41 8.12
CA GLN A 55 8.85 5.13 6.99
C GLN A 55 8.02 5.01 5.70
N ILE A 56 7.45 3.83 5.45
CA ILE A 56 6.53 3.61 4.31
C ILE A 56 5.29 4.51 4.45
N ARG A 57 4.69 4.57 5.65
CA ARG A 57 3.50 5.38 5.90
C ARG A 57 3.77 6.87 5.80
N GLU A 58 4.87 7.35 6.39
CA GLU A 58 5.28 8.74 6.31
C GLU A 58 5.52 9.16 4.86
N ARG A 59 6.21 8.32 4.09
CA ARG A 59 6.48 8.62 2.68
C ARG A 59 5.20 8.71 1.86
N LEU A 60 4.30 7.74 2.02
CA LEU A 60 3.02 7.74 1.29
C LEU A 60 2.09 8.88 1.70
N ALA A 61 2.20 9.39 2.93
CA ALA A 61 1.42 10.53 3.40
C ALA A 61 1.95 11.89 2.89
N ALA A 62 3.22 11.94 2.45
CA ALA A 62 3.87 13.17 1.98
C ALA A 62 3.82 13.36 0.45
N ASP A 63 3.66 12.28 -0.31
CA ASP A 63 3.46 12.30 -1.77
C ASP A 63 2.01 12.70 -2.14
#